data_AF-A0A5J9WAJ5-F1
#
_entry.id   AF-A0A5J9WAJ5-F1
#
_cell.length_a   1.000
_cell.length_b   1.000
_cell.length_c   1.000
_cell.angle_alpha   90.00
_cell.angle_beta   90.00
_cell.angle_gamma   90.00
#
_symmetry.space_group_name_H-M   'P 1'
#
loop_
_entity.id
_entity.type
_entity.pdbx_description
1 polymer ?
#
loop_
_entity_poly.entity_id
_entity_poly.type
_entity_poly.pdbx_seq_one_letter_code
_entity_poly.pdbx_strand_id
1 'polypeptide(L)'
;MAAFYAPAAAAAPHATPTPLTSSRKHPIAMCHSPKLGGAGGNQRARLAASAASPQTRGALAPSTAAEQAAGPAPVNVDYLAAEFAGHGVSFEPLGRSCAVKMALSNGSAAHVLLPSGLVTSYKPAMWHGTVTEVLHTNVGEGPGGRAVIRGGVHVDLRFAGAGGWSPSGKWSLRDVRGNPTTSIEIELAAAAPGNAVEARCVVKLLPEALATELSATNSAASSSPMTLSCGVSNHLRVSTPDATYALGLQGSDYRTVEPALSEFSIIPPDYRAAPRQPAALHRWANKGFDMVLSPDDRGHGVSADEPDGEEDDDYKHMTDEMCRIYSQAPREFTIIDRGRRNSVCLQRKGFEELYVFSPGSQYQWYGKYAFVVVGPAMLQPVVLRPGQTWQGGQYLRNPNL
;
A
#
# COMPACT_ATOMS: atom_id res chain seq x y z
N MET A 1 13.76 -12.31 54.09
CA MET A 1 12.87 -13.43 54.48
C MET A 1 11.71 -12.87 55.29
N ALA A 2 10.56 -12.68 54.65
CA ALA A 2 9.25 -12.53 55.30
C ALA A 2 8.21 -12.76 54.19
N ALA A 3 7.55 -13.91 54.25
CA ALA A 3 6.56 -14.36 53.27
C ALA A 3 5.20 -13.75 53.60
N PHE A 4 4.54 -13.15 52.61
CA PHE A 4 3.13 -12.79 52.69
C PHE A 4 2.29 -13.89 52.04
N TYR A 5 1.52 -14.59 52.88
CA TYR A 5 0.55 -15.61 52.51
C TYR A 5 -0.74 -14.95 51.98
N ALA A 6 -1.21 -15.44 50.83
CA ALA A 6 -2.55 -15.18 50.29
C ALA A 6 -3.58 -16.11 50.96
N PRO A 7 -4.83 -15.66 51.21
CA PRO A 7 -5.91 -16.56 51.58
C PRO A 7 -6.58 -17.13 50.33
N ALA A 8 -6.63 -18.46 50.27
CA ALA A 8 -7.42 -19.25 49.34
C ALA A 8 -8.92 -19.12 49.67
N ALA A 9 -9.74 -18.85 48.65
CA ALA A 9 -11.18 -19.02 48.73
C ALA A 9 -11.59 -20.18 47.81
N ALA A 10 -12.29 -21.14 48.42
CA ALA A 10 -12.67 -22.43 47.86
C ALA A 10 -13.71 -22.30 46.74
N ALA A 11 -13.53 -23.13 45.70
CA ALA A 11 -14.51 -23.40 44.67
C ALA A 11 -15.60 -24.36 45.17
N ALA A 12 -16.85 -24.10 44.80
CA ALA A 12 -17.95 -25.06 44.83
C ALA A 12 -18.50 -25.25 43.39
N PRO A 13 -18.89 -26.48 42.99
CA PRO A 13 -19.17 -26.85 41.60
C PRO A 13 -20.66 -26.75 41.21
N HIS A 14 -20.93 -26.92 39.91
CA HIS A 14 -22.22 -27.00 39.18
C HIS A 14 -22.70 -25.67 38.54
N ALA A 15 -23.14 -25.61 37.29
CA ALA A 15 -23.69 -26.64 36.41
C ALA A 15 -23.38 -26.38 34.91
N THR A 16 -23.14 -27.48 34.20
CA THR A 16 -23.01 -27.61 32.75
C THR A 16 -24.38 -27.54 32.07
N PRO A 17 -24.60 -26.69 31.05
CA PRO A 17 -25.69 -26.90 30.10
C PRO A 17 -25.22 -27.81 28.95
N THR A 18 -25.97 -28.89 28.73
CA THR A 18 -25.80 -29.88 27.65
C THR A 18 -26.14 -29.31 26.26
N PRO A 19 -25.60 -29.91 25.19
CA PRO A 19 -25.68 -29.38 23.83
C PRO A 19 -27.02 -29.72 23.15
N LEU A 20 -27.59 -28.75 22.44
CA LEU A 20 -28.74 -28.98 21.57
C LEU A 20 -28.28 -29.64 20.26
N THR A 21 -28.91 -30.78 19.98
CA THR A 21 -28.68 -31.65 18.83
C THR A 21 -29.35 -31.14 17.56
N SER A 22 -28.60 -31.23 16.47
CA SER A 22 -28.96 -31.38 15.04
C SER A 22 -30.40 -31.11 14.56
N SER A 23 -30.51 -30.32 13.48
CA SER A 23 -31.43 -30.68 12.40
C SER A 23 -30.94 -30.21 11.02
N ARG A 24 -30.63 -31.21 10.20
CA ARG A 24 -30.87 -31.36 8.76
C ARG A 24 -30.44 -30.25 7.78
N LYS A 25 -29.38 -30.62 7.05
CA LYS A 25 -29.13 -30.30 5.64
C LYS A 25 -30.40 -30.41 4.79
N HIS A 26 -30.68 -29.42 3.96
CA HIS A 26 -31.16 -29.65 2.59
C HIS A 26 -30.57 -28.60 1.63
N PRO A 27 -30.11 -29.04 0.44
CA PRO A 27 -29.49 -28.19 -0.56
C PRO A 27 -30.54 -27.45 -1.40
N ILE A 28 -30.29 -26.19 -1.73
CA ILE A 28 -31.06 -25.47 -2.75
C ILE A 28 -30.50 -25.89 -4.12
N ALA A 29 -31.24 -26.78 -4.76
CA ALA A 29 -31.01 -27.20 -6.14
C ALA A 29 -31.54 -26.13 -7.11
N MET A 30 -30.68 -25.76 -8.06
CA MET A 30 -31.04 -25.14 -9.32
C MET A 30 -31.92 -26.11 -10.12
N CYS A 31 -33.11 -25.66 -10.56
CA CYS A 31 -33.83 -26.26 -11.68
C CYS A 31 -34.82 -25.27 -12.28
N HIS A 32 -34.48 -24.82 -13.49
CA HIS A 32 -35.30 -24.67 -14.69
C HIS A 32 -36.82 -24.44 -14.59
N SER A 33 -37.23 -23.40 -15.34
CA SER A 33 -38.58 -23.11 -15.86
C SER A 33 -39.27 -24.32 -16.50
N PRO A 34 -40.59 -24.22 -16.75
CA PRO A 34 -40.99 -24.06 -18.16
C PRO A 34 -42.27 -23.24 -18.42
N LYS A 35 -42.27 -22.59 -19.62
CA LYS A 35 -43.37 -22.48 -20.61
C LYS A 35 -44.66 -21.74 -20.19
N LEU A 36 -45.46 -21.09 -21.05
CA LEU A 36 -45.64 -21.12 -22.51
C LEU A 36 -46.53 -19.94 -22.93
N GLY A 37 -46.37 -19.48 -24.18
CA GLY A 37 -47.37 -18.73 -24.96
C GLY A 37 -46.74 -17.52 -25.67
N GLY A 38 -46.64 -17.44 -27.00
CA GLY A 38 -47.16 -18.25 -28.09
C GLY A 38 -47.35 -17.36 -29.33
N ALA A 39 -47.18 -17.96 -30.51
CA ALA A 39 -47.33 -17.42 -31.87
C ALA A 39 -46.19 -16.49 -32.34
N GLY A 40 -45.52 -16.70 -33.48
CA GLY A 40 -45.74 -17.54 -34.65
C GLY A 40 -45.08 -16.77 -35.82
N GLY A 41 -44.54 -17.34 -36.89
CA GLY A 41 -44.28 -18.69 -37.34
C GLY A 41 -43.52 -18.57 -38.67
N ASN A 42 -42.90 -19.68 -39.09
CA ASN A 42 -42.53 -20.04 -40.47
C ASN A 42 -41.47 -19.15 -41.18
N GLN A 43 -40.48 -19.67 -41.90
CA GLN A 43 -40.27 -21.00 -42.45
C GLN A 43 -38.81 -21.14 -42.91
N ARG A 44 -38.20 -22.29 -42.57
CA ARG A 44 -37.39 -23.21 -43.42
C ARG A 44 -36.26 -22.62 -44.29
N ALA A 45 -35.00 -23.01 -44.00
CA ALA A 45 -34.28 -24.16 -44.62
C ALA A 45 -33.26 -23.62 -45.66
N ARG A 46 -32.03 -24.11 -45.88
CA ARG A 46 -31.22 -25.32 -45.65
C ARG A 46 -29.75 -24.83 -45.73
N LEU A 47 -28.85 -25.19 -44.82
CA LEU A 47 -27.88 -26.31 -44.90
C LEU A 47 -26.90 -26.32 -46.09
N ALA A 48 -25.62 -26.46 -45.70
CA ALA A 48 -24.47 -27.03 -46.41
C ALA A 48 -23.85 -26.20 -47.55
N ALA A 49 -22.56 -26.34 -47.89
CA ALA A 49 -21.31 -26.73 -47.24
C ALA A 49 -20.25 -26.57 -48.35
N SER A 50 -19.04 -26.19 -47.96
CA SER A 50 -17.74 -26.35 -48.65
C SER A 50 -17.65 -26.23 -50.19
N ALA A 51 -16.72 -25.41 -50.68
CA ALA A 51 -15.37 -25.90 -51.05
C ALA A 51 -14.59 -24.87 -51.89
N ALA A 52 -13.27 -24.95 -51.72
CA ALA A 52 -12.22 -24.65 -52.69
C ALA A 52 -11.90 -23.17 -53.03
N SER A 53 -10.72 -22.75 -52.55
CA SER A 53 -9.87 -21.75 -53.21
C SER A 53 -9.26 -22.31 -54.50
N PRO A 54 -8.85 -21.43 -55.44
CA PRO A 54 -7.41 -21.32 -55.67
C PRO A 54 -6.89 -19.88 -55.86
N GLN A 55 -5.57 -19.78 -55.73
CA GLN A 55 -4.65 -18.64 -55.75
C GLN A 55 -4.77 -17.80 -57.05
N THR A 56 -4.46 -16.50 -57.11
CA THR A 56 -3.09 -15.95 -57.17
C THR A 56 -3.09 -14.41 -57.32
N ARG A 57 -1.95 -13.81 -56.91
CA ARG A 57 -1.31 -12.57 -57.38
C ARG A 57 -1.79 -11.19 -56.88
N GLY A 58 -0.99 -10.67 -55.93
CA GLY A 58 -0.19 -9.46 -56.14
C GLY A 58 -0.81 -8.12 -55.75
N ALA A 59 -0.43 -7.61 -54.59
CA ALA A 59 -0.47 -6.18 -54.31
C ALA A 59 0.59 -5.82 -53.26
N LEU A 60 1.28 -4.71 -53.53
CA LEU A 60 2.45 -4.21 -52.82
C LEU A 60 2.12 -3.83 -51.37
N ALA A 61 3.07 -4.09 -50.47
CA ALA A 61 3.06 -3.61 -49.10
C ALA A 61 3.25 -2.08 -49.07
N PRO A 62 2.47 -1.36 -48.24
CA PRO A 62 2.92 -0.16 -47.59
C PRO A 62 3.37 -0.48 -46.16
N SER A 63 4.66 -0.27 -45.93
CA SER A 63 5.26 -0.19 -44.60
C SER A 63 4.83 1.10 -43.89
N THR A 64 5.02 1.10 -42.57
CA THR A 64 5.03 2.23 -41.63
C THR A 64 3.68 2.89 -41.29
N ALA A 65 2.93 2.21 -40.42
CA ALA A 65 2.07 2.84 -39.41
C ALA A 65 1.95 1.92 -38.18
N ALA A 66 3.08 1.54 -37.60
CA ALA A 66 3.14 0.75 -36.37
C ALA A 66 4.29 1.22 -35.48
N GLU A 67 4.37 2.54 -35.27
CA GLU A 67 5.31 3.14 -34.32
C GLU A 67 4.55 4.13 -33.43
N GLN A 68 3.52 3.63 -32.75
CA GLN A 68 2.79 4.34 -31.69
C GLN A 68 1.95 3.34 -30.87
N ALA A 69 2.63 2.47 -30.10
CA ALA A 69 2.07 1.77 -28.92
C ALA A 69 3.13 0.90 -28.20
N ALA A 70 4.38 1.35 -28.07
CA ALA A 70 5.36 0.62 -27.26
C ALA A 70 5.17 0.99 -25.77
N GLY A 71 4.19 0.37 -25.11
CA GLY A 71 4.13 0.36 -23.65
C GLY A 71 5.35 -0.37 -23.06
N PRO A 72 5.74 -0.08 -21.81
CA PRO A 72 6.94 -0.67 -21.18
C PRO A 72 6.91 -2.20 -21.27
N ALA A 73 8.04 -2.81 -21.64
CA ALA A 73 8.14 -4.25 -21.85
C ALA A 73 7.58 -5.05 -20.64
N PRO A 74 6.86 -6.15 -20.88
CA PRO A 74 6.32 -6.97 -19.79
C PRO A 74 7.46 -7.55 -18.94
N VAL A 75 7.20 -7.73 -17.65
CA VAL A 75 8.16 -8.36 -16.74
C VAL A 75 8.40 -9.82 -17.18
N ASN A 76 9.66 -10.20 -17.38
CA ASN A 76 10.04 -11.56 -17.76
C ASN A 76 10.05 -12.47 -16.52
N VAL A 77 8.92 -13.14 -16.27
CA VAL A 77 8.72 -14.00 -15.10
C VAL A 77 9.62 -15.24 -15.13
N ASP A 78 9.84 -15.82 -16.30
CA ASP A 78 10.66 -17.03 -16.46
C ASP A 78 12.12 -16.75 -16.09
N TYR A 79 12.64 -15.58 -16.49
CA TYR A 79 13.96 -15.13 -16.06
C TYR A 79 14.04 -14.92 -14.55
N LEU A 80 13.06 -14.24 -13.94
CA LEU A 80 13.05 -14.01 -12.50
C LEU A 80 12.99 -15.33 -11.71
N ALA A 81 12.19 -16.28 -12.16
CA ALA A 81 12.11 -17.59 -11.56
C ALA A 81 13.41 -18.38 -11.72
N ALA A 82 14.04 -18.33 -12.89
CA ALA A 82 15.32 -19.02 -13.12
C ALA A 82 16.45 -18.44 -12.26
N GLU A 83 16.51 -17.11 -12.11
CA GLU A 83 17.60 -16.43 -11.41
C GLU A 83 17.43 -16.44 -9.89
N PHE A 84 16.21 -16.19 -9.40
CA PHE A 84 15.99 -15.85 -7.99
C PHE A 84 15.18 -16.89 -7.20
N ALA A 85 14.65 -17.94 -7.84
CA ALA A 85 13.93 -18.99 -7.11
C ALA A 85 14.83 -19.70 -6.08
N GLY A 86 14.20 -20.29 -5.07
CA GLY A 86 14.87 -21.07 -4.03
C GLY A 86 15.06 -20.35 -2.69
N HIS A 87 14.95 -19.02 -2.67
CA HIS A 87 15.10 -18.21 -1.45
C HIS A 87 13.79 -18.02 -0.66
N GLY A 88 12.77 -18.87 -0.90
CA GLY A 88 11.43 -18.68 -0.35
C GLY A 88 10.55 -17.67 -1.10
N VAL A 89 10.99 -17.29 -2.30
CA VAL A 89 10.22 -16.45 -3.22
C VAL A 89 9.61 -17.27 -4.35
N SER A 90 8.45 -16.84 -4.82
CA SER A 90 7.84 -17.32 -6.06
C SER A 90 7.29 -16.14 -6.86
N PHE A 91 7.16 -16.32 -8.17
CA PHE A 91 6.78 -15.28 -9.11
C PHE A 91 5.49 -15.66 -9.83
N GLU A 92 4.49 -14.77 -9.81
CA GLU A 92 3.21 -14.99 -10.48
C GLU A 92 2.99 -13.90 -11.54
N PRO A 93 2.69 -14.25 -12.80
CA PRO A 93 2.37 -13.28 -13.84
C PRO A 93 1.01 -12.62 -13.59
N LEU A 94 0.96 -11.29 -13.68
CA LEU A 94 -0.25 -10.48 -13.53
C LEU A 94 -0.34 -9.48 -14.69
N GLY A 95 -0.84 -9.93 -15.84
CA GLY A 95 -0.92 -9.12 -17.06
C GLY A 95 0.48 -8.68 -17.52
N ARG A 96 0.79 -7.39 -17.41
CA ARG A 96 2.13 -6.84 -17.73
C ARG A 96 3.05 -6.73 -16.51
N SER A 97 2.55 -7.08 -15.34
CA SER A 97 3.22 -7.01 -14.04
C SER A 97 3.52 -8.42 -13.51
N CYS A 98 4.31 -8.49 -12.45
CA CYS A 98 4.62 -9.73 -11.75
C CYS A 98 4.46 -9.54 -10.25
N ALA A 99 3.75 -10.46 -9.59
CA ALA A 99 3.73 -10.54 -8.13
C ALA A 99 4.87 -11.42 -7.63
N VAL A 100 5.77 -10.83 -6.84
CA VAL A 100 6.78 -11.53 -6.06
C VAL A 100 6.14 -11.91 -4.73
N LYS A 101 6.04 -13.21 -4.45
CA LYS A 101 5.47 -13.74 -3.21
C LYS A 101 6.58 -14.27 -2.32
N MET A 102 6.69 -13.70 -1.13
CA MET A 102 7.63 -14.12 -0.09
C MET A 102 6.86 -14.90 0.97
N ALA A 103 7.37 -16.06 1.40
CA ALA A 103 6.74 -16.88 2.44
C ALA A 103 7.77 -17.48 3.40
N LEU A 104 7.57 -17.25 4.70
CA LEU A 104 8.35 -17.86 5.77
C LEU A 104 7.70 -19.14 6.28
N SER A 105 8.52 -19.99 6.88
CA SER A 105 8.14 -21.27 7.50
C SER A 105 7.20 -21.11 8.70
N ASN A 106 7.20 -19.96 9.36
CA ASN A 106 6.23 -19.65 10.43
C ASN A 106 4.83 -19.29 9.90
N GLY A 107 4.63 -19.30 8.57
CA GLY A 107 3.39 -18.96 7.91
C GLY A 107 3.30 -17.50 7.45
N SER A 108 4.20 -16.62 7.92
CA SER A 108 4.18 -15.22 7.52
C SER A 108 4.41 -15.07 6.02
N ALA A 109 3.65 -14.20 5.36
CA ALA A 109 3.75 -14.00 3.92
C ALA A 109 3.59 -12.53 3.54
N ALA A 110 4.23 -12.12 2.45
CA ALA A 110 4.09 -10.80 1.86
C ALA A 110 4.17 -10.85 0.33
N HIS A 111 3.43 -9.97 -0.35
CA HIS A 111 3.40 -9.91 -1.82
C HIS A 111 3.82 -8.52 -2.32
N VAL A 112 4.75 -8.45 -3.26
CA VAL A 112 5.23 -7.21 -3.88
C VAL A 112 4.99 -7.22 -5.38
N LEU A 113 4.45 -6.14 -5.93
CA LEU A 113 4.09 -6.02 -7.34
C LEU A 113 5.17 -5.26 -8.12
N LEU A 114 5.72 -5.89 -9.16
CA LEU A 114 6.67 -5.30 -10.09
C LEU A 114 5.99 -4.81 -11.38
N PRO A 115 6.42 -3.68 -11.98
CA PRO A 115 7.52 -2.80 -11.56
C PRO A 115 7.10 -1.67 -10.60
N SER A 116 5.91 -1.73 -10.01
CA SER A 116 5.41 -0.68 -9.10
C SER A 116 6.17 -0.57 -7.77
N GLY A 117 6.74 -1.66 -7.28
CA GLY A 117 7.30 -1.74 -5.92
C GLY A 117 6.24 -1.73 -4.81
N LEU A 118 4.95 -1.84 -5.18
CA LEU A 118 3.82 -1.83 -4.25
C LEU A 118 3.77 -3.15 -3.46
N VAL A 119 3.80 -3.09 -2.13
CA VAL A 119 3.45 -4.24 -1.30
C VAL A 119 1.93 -4.33 -1.22
N THR A 120 1.36 -5.42 -1.73
CA THR A 120 -0.10 -5.59 -1.87
C THR A 120 -0.73 -6.43 -0.76
N SER A 121 0.05 -7.22 -0.06
CA SER A 121 -0.40 -8.10 1.03
C SER A 121 0.71 -8.29 2.05
N TYR A 122 0.34 -8.31 3.32
CA TYR A 122 1.20 -8.72 4.42
C TYR A 122 0.37 -9.46 5.46
N LYS A 123 0.76 -10.70 5.71
CA LYS A 123 0.10 -11.64 6.60
C LYS A 123 1.13 -12.14 7.61
N PRO A 124 1.34 -11.45 8.74
CA PRO A 124 2.17 -11.97 9.82
C PRO A 124 1.51 -13.21 10.45
N ALA A 125 2.35 -14.08 11.01
CA ALA A 125 1.91 -15.09 11.96
C ALA A 125 1.31 -14.42 13.20
N MET A 126 0.27 -15.04 13.77
CA MET A 126 -0.41 -14.59 14.99
C MET A 126 -0.18 -15.61 16.12
N TRP A 127 -0.22 -15.17 17.38
CA TRP A 127 -0.10 -16.04 18.56
C TRP A 127 -1.05 -17.25 18.58
N HIS A 128 -2.21 -17.16 17.92
CA HIS A 128 -3.21 -18.24 17.83
C HIS A 128 -2.97 -19.21 16.64
N GLY A 129 -1.78 -19.19 16.05
CA GLY A 129 -1.36 -20.16 15.04
C GLY A 129 -1.95 -19.96 13.64
N THR A 130 -2.62 -18.84 13.38
CA THR A 130 -3.08 -18.47 12.03
C THR A 130 -2.37 -17.21 11.56
N VAL A 131 -2.65 -16.81 10.32
CA VAL A 131 -2.17 -15.56 9.73
C VAL A 131 -3.35 -14.63 9.43
N THR A 132 -3.15 -13.33 9.54
CA THR A 132 -4.19 -12.32 9.30
C THR A 132 -3.70 -11.27 8.34
N GLU A 133 -4.53 -10.91 7.34
CA GLU A 133 -4.20 -9.82 6.42
C GLU A 133 -4.19 -8.47 7.16
N VAL A 134 -3.03 -7.83 7.19
CA VAL A 134 -2.81 -6.53 7.84
C VAL A 134 -3.02 -5.38 6.86
N LEU A 135 -2.74 -5.57 5.56
CA LEU A 135 -2.86 -4.49 4.59
C LEU A 135 -4.24 -4.45 3.95
N HIS A 136 -4.70 -3.23 3.68
CA HIS A 136 -5.90 -2.97 2.90
C HIS A 136 -5.51 -2.69 1.45
N THR A 137 -5.99 -3.53 0.55
CA THR A 137 -5.74 -3.39 -0.89
C THR A 137 -7.06 -3.57 -1.64
N ASN A 138 -7.38 -2.61 -2.51
CA ASN A 138 -8.54 -2.63 -3.37
C ASN A 138 -8.11 -2.94 -4.81
N VAL A 139 -8.89 -3.77 -5.50
CA VAL A 139 -8.77 -4.00 -6.94
C VAL A 139 -10.02 -3.43 -7.59
N GLY A 140 -9.83 -2.53 -8.55
CA GLY A 140 -10.92 -1.93 -9.32
C GLY A 140 -10.63 -1.95 -10.81
N GLU A 141 -11.64 -1.58 -11.59
CA GLU A 141 -11.51 -1.41 -13.04
C GLU A 141 -11.08 0.04 -13.34
N GLY A 142 -9.96 0.19 -14.04
CA GLY A 142 -9.45 1.46 -14.52
C GLY A 142 -9.89 1.75 -15.95
N PRO A 143 -9.44 2.90 -16.51
CA PRO A 143 -9.70 3.25 -17.89
C PRO A 143 -9.28 2.14 -18.85
N GLY A 144 -10.17 1.76 -19.77
CA GLY A 144 -9.91 0.69 -20.74
C GLY A 144 -9.96 -0.73 -20.16
N GLY A 145 -10.66 -0.95 -19.06
CA GLY A 145 -10.86 -2.28 -18.47
C GLY A 145 -9.63 -2.85 -17.76
N ARG A 146 -8.57 -2.05 -17.59
CA ARG A 146 -7.33 -2.48 -16.94
C ARG A 146 -7.54 -2.53 -15.42
N ALA A 147 -7.13 -3.62 -14.77
CA ALA A 147 -7.13 -3.71 -13.32
C ALA A 147 -6.23 -2.62 -12.70
N VAL A 148 -6.77 -1.86 -11.76
CA VAL A 148 -6.06 -0.85 -10.96
C VAL A 148 -6.05 -1.33 -9.52
N ILE A 149 -4.84 -1.42 -8.96
CA ILE A 149 -4.61 -1.83 -7.58
C ILE A 149 -4.30 -0.58 -6.77
N ARG A 150 -4.99 -0.39 -5.64
CA ARG A 150 -4.79 0.73 -4.71
C ARG A 150 -4.71 0.21 -3.28
N GLY A 151 -4.06 0.95 -2.40
CA GLY A 151 -3.83 0.56 -1.02
C GLY A 151 -2.44 0.02 -0.78
N GLY A 152 -2.31 -0.98 0.09
CA GLY A 152 -1.04 -1.63 0.41
C GLY A 152 0.00 -0.70 1.05
N VAL A 153 1.27 -1.07 0.92
CA VAL A 153 2.42 -0.23 1.25
C VAL A 153 3.06 0.28 -0.02
N HIS A 154 3.11 1.60 -0.18
CA HIS A 154 3.79 2.23 -1.31
C HIS A 154 4.74 3.33 -0.84
N VAL A 155 5.81 3.49 -1.60
CA VAL A 155 6.86 4.48 -1.37
C VAL A 155 6.68 5.60 -2.38
N ASP A 156 6.53 6.82 -1.88
CA ASP A 156 6.53 8.03 -2.70
C ASP A 156 7.88 8.71 -2.57
N LEU A 157 8.81 8.35 -3.46
CA LEU A 157 10.16 8.92 -3.53
C LEU A 157 10.24 9.87 -4.72
N ARG A 158 10.66 11.11 -4.48
CA ARG A 158 10.74 12.15 -5.52
C ARG A 158 12.03 12.93 -5.39
N PHE A 159 12.65 13.19 -6.54
CA PHE A 159 13.86 13.99 -6.67
C PHE A 159 13.51 15.22 -7.47
N ALA A 160 13.56 16.38 -6.84
CA ALA A 160 13.41 17.68 -7.47
C ALA A 160 14.79 18.27 -7.83
N GLY A 161 14.89 18.83 -9.04
CA GLY A 161 16.13 19.31 -9.66
C GLY A 161 15.93 19.52 -11.16
N ALA A 162 17.02 19.67 -11.92
CA ALA A 162 16.95 19.76 -13.38
C ALA A 162 16.40 18.44 -13.98
N GLY A 163 15.12 18.45 -14.35
CA GLY A 163 14.44 17.29 -14.96
C GLY A 163 13.86 16.28 -13.96
N GLY A 164 13.32 16.76 -12.84
CA GLY A 164 12.79 15.99 -11.70
C GLY A 164 12.28 14.57 -11.99
N TRP A 165 12.60 13.64 -11.08
CA TRP A 165 12.48 12.20 -11.32
C TRP A 165 11.85 11.46 -10.12
N SER A 166 11.15 10.37 -10.43
CA SER A 166 10.61 9.43 -9.44
C SER A 166 10.73 7.98 -9.96
N PRO A 167 11.02 7.01 -9.07
CA PRO A 167 11.09 5.60 -9.41
C PRO A 167 9.71 4.92 -9.55
N SER A 168 8.58 5.61 -9.29
CA SER A 168 7.25 4.99 -9.36
C SER A 168 7.02 4.27 -10.69
N GLY A 169 6.66 2.99 -10.62
CA GLY A 169 6.45 2.14 -11.80
C GLY A 169 7.71 1.72 -12.57
N LYS A 170 8.92 2.01 -12.06
CA LYS A 170 10.21 1.74 -12.72
C LYS A 170 11.14 0.84 -11.91
N TRP A 171 10.63 0.20 -10.86
CA TRP A 171 11.43 -0.68 -10.01
C TRP A 171 11.77 -1.97 -10.75
N SER A 172 13.04 -2.36 -10.66
CA SER A 172 13.56 -3.65 -11.12
C SER A 172 14.04 -4.47 -9.93
N LEU A 173 13.76 -5.77 -9.93
CA LEU A 173 14.31 -6.69 -8.94
C LEU A 173 15.80 -6.86 -9.23
N ARG A 174 16.64 -6.56 -8.23
CA ARG A 174 18.10 -6.67 -8.32
C ARG A 174 18.63 -7.92 -7.66
N ASP A 175 18.09 -8.25 -6.49
CA ASP A 175 18.60 -9.35 -5.68
C ASP A 175 17.50 -9.93 -4.79
N VAL A 176 17.65 -11.20 -4.43
CA VAL A 176 16.83 -11.89 -3.44
C VAL A 176 17.76 -12.63 -2.49
N ARG A 177 17.65 -12.33 -1.20
CA ARG A 177 18.51 -12.88 -0.16
C ARG A 177 17.71 -13.55 0.95
N GLY A 178 18.41 -14.38 1.70
CA GLY A 178 17.87 -15.04 2.87
C GLY A 178 17.21 -16.38 2.56
N ASN A 179 16.29 -16.80 3.42
CA ASN A 179 15.67 -18.12 3.35
C ASN A 179 14.32 -18.12 4.12
N PRO A 180 13.47 -19.14 3.89
CA PRO A 180 12.18 -19.26 4.59
C PRO A 180 12.24 -19.42 6.11
N THR A 181 13.37 -19.79 6.71
CA THR A 181 13.43 -20.07 8.15
C THR A 181 13.79 -18.84 8.97
N THR A 182 14.61 -17.93 8.43
CA THR A 182 15.08 -16.75 9.16
C THR A 182 14.44 -15.47 8.66
N SER A 183 14.57 -15.17 7.37
CA SER A 183 14.09 -13.93 6.77
C SER A 183 14.27 -13.99 5.26
N ILE A 184 13.37 -13.36 4.53
CA ILE A 184 13.49 -13.20 3.08
C ILE A 184 13.61 -11.71 2.78
N GLU A 185 14.53 -11.34 1.90
CA GLU A 185 14.79 -9.97 1.52
C GLU A 185 14.76 -9.87 0.00
N ILE A 186 14.02 -8.90 -0.53
CA ILE A 186 14.07 -8.56 -1.95
C ILE A 186 14.59 -7.13 -2.10
N GLU A 187 15.52 -6.96 -3.04
CA GLU A 187 16.11 -5.68 -3.34
C GLU A 187 15.57 -5.16 -4.67
N LEU A 188 14.93 -3.99 -4.63
CA LEU A 188 14.47 -3.26 -5.79
C LEU A 188 15.39 -2.08 -6.05
N ALA A 189 15.70 -1.81 -7.31
CA ALA A 189 16.40 -0.60 -7.69
C ALA A 189 15.78 0.06 -8.92
N ALA A 190 15.93 1.38 -8.97
CA ALA A 190 15.56 2.23 -10.08
C ALA A 190 16.62 3.32 -10.22
N ALA A 191 16.98 3.67 -11.45
CA ALA A 191 17.92 4.73 -11.73
C ALA A 191 17.29 5.75 -12.68
N ALA A 192 17.63 7.03 -12.48
CA ALA A 192 17.26 8.08 -13.41
C ALA A 192 18.02 7.90 -14.74
N PRO A 193 17.45 8.34 -15.88
CA PRO A 193 18.18 8.37 -17.15
C PRO A 193 19.54 9.07 -16.99
N GLY A 194 20.60 8.50 -17.55
CA GLY A 194 21.95 9.01 -17.39
C GLY A 194 22.59 8.73 -16.02
N ASN A 195 21.97 7.91 -15.16
CA ASN A 195 22.47 7.49 -13.84
C ASN A 195 22.82 8.66 -12.90
N ALA A 196 22.12 9.79 -13.06
CA ALA A 196 22.30 10.95 -12.19
C ALA A 196 21.81 10.67 -10.75
N VAL A 197 20.82 9.80 -10.61
CA VAL A 197 20.21 9.40 -9.34
C VAL A 197 19.97 7.91 -9.33
N GLU A 198 20.23 7.29 -8.18
CA GLU A 198 19.88 5.90 -7.90
C GLU A 198 18.97 5.83 -6.67
N ALA A 199 17.90 5.05 -6.79
CA ALA A 199 17.00 4.73 -5.70
C ALA A 199 17.00 3.21 -5.50
N ARG A 200 17.10 2.79 -4.25
CA ARG A 200 17.03 1.39 -3.83
C ARG A 200 15.97 1.26 -2.74
N CYS A 201 15.13 0.24 -2.87
CA CYS A 201 14.10 -0.14 -1.92
C CYS A 201 14.27 -1.61 -1.57
N VAL A 202 14.52 -1.91 -0.31
CA VAL A 202 14.66 -3.26 0.21
C VAL A 202 13.40 -3.60 0.99
N VAL A 203 12.70 -4.66 0.58
CA VAL A 203 11.55 -5.19 1.31
C VAL A 203 11.97 -6.47 1.99
N LYS A 204 11.87 -6.51 3.32
CA LYS A 204 12.31 -7.65 4.12
C LYS A 204 11.18 -8.23 4.93
N LEU A 205 10.89 -9.50 4.71
CA LEU A 205 9.95 -10.28 5.50
C LEU A 205 10.72 -10.98 6.62
N LEU A 206 10.46 -10.54 7.84
CA LEU A 206 10.96 -11.11 9.10
C LEU A 206 9.85 -11.95 9.76
N PRO A 207 10.18 -12.84 10.71
CA PRO A 207 9.18 -13.68 11.38
C PRO A 207 8.07 -12.86 12.05
N GLU A 208 8.40 -11.68 12.58
CA GLU A 208 7.52 -10.80 13.35
C GLU A 208 7.27 -9.43 12.70
N ALA A 209 7.87 -9.16 11.54
CA ALA A 209 7.83 -7.82 10.94
C ALA A 209 7.94 -7.82 9.41
N LEU A 210 7.40 -6.77 8.79
CA LEU A 210 7.70 -6.41 7.41
C LEU A 210 8.47 -5.09 7.41
N ALA A 211 9.71 -5.12 6.93
CA ALA A 211 10.54 -3.93 6.79
C ALA A 211 10.47 -3.37 5.36
N THR A 212 10.53 -2.05 5.25
CA THR A 212 10.76 -1.32 4.00
C THR A 212 11.89 -0.34 4.24
N GLU A 213 13.06 -0.64 3.69
CA GLU A 213 14.27 0.18 3.82
C GLU A 213 14.57 0.87 2.48
N LEU A 214 14.94 2.14 2.55
CA LEU A 214 15.08 3.02 1.40
C LEU A 214 16.47 3.64 1.42
N SER A 215 17.06 3.75 0.24
CA SER A 215 18.24 4.58 0.03
C SER A 215 18.13 5.32 -1.29
N ALA A 216 18.62 6.55 -1.27
CA ALA A 216 18.56 7.49 -2.37
C ALA A 216 19.92 8.15 -2.51
N THR A 217 20.57 7.97 -3.66
CA THR A 217 21.93 8.45 -3.92
C THR A 217 21.92 9.45 -5.07
N ASN A 218 22.45 10.65 -4.81
CA ASN A 218 22.82 11.59 -5.88
C ASN A 218 24.21 11.18 -6.39
N SER A 219 24.31 10.83 -7.68
CA SER A 219 25.56 10.34 -8.25
C SER A 219 26.69 11.34 -8.09
N ALA A 220 27.91 10.86 -7.85
CA ALA A 220 29.10 11.71 -7.79
C ALA A 220 29.41 12.38 -9.15
N ALA A 221 28.91 11.81 -10.25
CA ALA A 221 29.02 12.40 -11.59
C ALA A 221 28.00 13.53 -11.82
N SER A 222 27.03 13.71 -10.92
CA SER A 222 26.08 14.82 -10.99
C SER A 222 26.78 16.14 -10.64
N SER A 223 26.48 17.20 -11.39
CA SER A 223 27.04 18.54 -11.16
C SER A 223 26.19 19.39 -10.20
N SER A 224 24.98 18.96 -9.86
CA SER A 224 24.02 19.77 -9.11
C SER A 224 23.47 19.05 -7.87
N PRO A 225 23.20 19.79 -6.78
CA PRO A 225 22.46 19.24 -5.65
C PRO A 225 21.02 18.94 -6.07
N MET A 226 20.41 17.95 -5.43
CA MET A 226 19.03 17.56 -5.68
C MET A 226 18.24 17.56 -4.39
N THR A 227 16.99 17.96 -4.48
CA THR A 227 16.08 17.98 -3.34
C THR A 227 15.29 16.67 -3.32
N LEU A 228 15.43 15.89 -2.26
CA LEU A 228 14.73 14.64 -2.03
C LEU A 228 13.48 14.87 -1.17
N SER A 229 12.36 14.30 -1.59
CA SER A 229 11.16 14.13 -0.76
C SER A 229 10.80 12.66 -0.72
N CYS A 230 10.42 12.18 0.46
CA CYS A 230 10.10 10.77 0.66
C CYS A 230 8.94 10.62 1.64
N GLY A 231 8.02 9.71 1.35
CA GLY A 231 7.03 9.22 2.29
C GLY A 231 6.74 7.76 2.04
N VAL A 232 6.32 7.04 3.08
CA VAL A 232 5.82 5.67 2.94
C VAL A 232 4.41 5.64 3.50
N SER A 233 3.46 5.17 2.69
CA SER A 233 2.05 5.11 3.07
C SER A 233 1.61 3.66 3.23
N ASN A 234 1.25 3.29 4.45
CA ASN A 234 0.74 1.96 4.79
C ASN A 234 -0.76 2.02 4.96
N HIS A 235 -1.52 1.45 4.02
CA HIS A 235 -2.95 1.28 4.17
C HIS A 235 -3.20 0.05 5.05
N LEU A 236 -3.45 0.29 6.34
CA LEU A 236 -3.74 -0.76 7.31
C LEU A 236 -5.22 -1.09 7.26
N ARG A 237 -5.53 -2.37 7.13
CA ARG A 237 -6.89 -2.88 7.17
C ARG A 237 -7.41 -2.88 8.60
N VAL A 238 -8.56 -2.26 8.81
CA VAL A 238 -9.24 -2.22 10.11
C VAL A 238 -10.66 -2.77 9.99
N SER A 239 -11.34 -3.06 11.10
CA SER A 239 -12.78 -3.36 11.07
C SER A 239 -13.55 -2.10 10.69
N THR A 240 -13.32 -1.02 11.43
CA THR A 240 -13.91 0.30 11.21
C THR A 240 -12.96 1.36 11.78
N PRO A 241 -12.92 2.57 11.21
CA PRO A 241 -12.20 3.67 11.84
C PRO A 241 -12.68 3.97 13.27
N ASP A 242 -13.96 3.71 13.56
CA ASP A 242 -14.54 3.87 14.91
C ASP A 242 -14.04 2.85 15.95
N ALA A 243 -13.60 1.67 15.52
CA ALA A 243 -12.99 0.70 16.44
C ALA A 243 -11.46 0.83 16.51
N THR A 244 -10.88 1.86 15.89
CA THR A 244 -9.45 2.01 15.67
C THR A 244 -8.87 3.19 16.44
N TYR A 245 -7.71 2.97 17.05
CA TYR A 245 -7.01 3.94 17.88
C TYR A 245 -5.52 3.98 17.51
N ALA A 246 -4.91 5.16 17.48
CA ALA A 246 -3.45 5.30 17.54
C ALA A 246 -3.01 5.55 18.99
N LEU A 247 -2.04 4.78 19.44
CA LEU A 247 -1.43 4.85 20.76
C LEU A 247 -0.03 5.45 20.66
N GLY A 248 0.30 6.36 21.58
CA GLY A 248 1.63 6.96 21.72
C GLY A 248 1.82 8.28 20.96
N LEU A 249 0.75 8.90 20.46
CA LEU A 249 0.84 10.22 19.82
C LEU A 249 0.75 11.38 20.82
N GLN A 250 0.48 11.11 22.10
CA GLN A 250 0.41 12.15 23.13
C GLN A 250 1.65 13.04 23.15
N GLY A 251 1.44 14.35 23.19
CA GLY A 251 2.48 15.35 23.17
C GLY A 251 3.09 15.62 21.79
N SER A 252 2.55 15.01 20.72
CA SER A 252 3.03 15.25 19.37
C SER A 252 2.32 16.44 18.75
N ASP A 253 3.10 17.41 18.28
CA ASP A 253 2.62 18.49 17.44
C ASP A 253 2.03 17.94 16.13
N TYR A 254 0.91 18.46 15.68
CA TYR A 254 0.32 18.09 14.40
C TYR A 254 0.03 19.28 13.48
N ARG A 255 0.02 18.98 12.17
CA ARG A 255 -0.46 19.87 11.13
C ARG A 255 -1.49 19.15 10.28
N THR A 256 -2.62 19.80 10.04
CA THR A 256 -3.69 19.30 9.18
C THR A 256 -3.31 19.51 7.73
N VAL A 257 -3.34 18.42 6.96
CA VAL A 257 -2.91 18.45 5.57
C VAL A 257 -3.91 17.80 4.63
N GLU A 258 -3.80 18.10 3.34
CA GLU A 258 -4.53 17.32 2.33
C GLU A 258 -4.03 15.87 2.24
N PRO A 259 -4.86 14.89 1.86
CA PRO A 259 -4.40 13.53 1.69
C PRO A 259 -3.36 13.40 0.58
N ALA A 260 -2.30 12.63 0.85
CA ALA A 260 -1.24 12.38 -0.11
C ALA A 260 -1.78 11.74 -1.40
N LEU A 261 -1.55 12.42 -2.54
CA LEU A 261 -1.95 11.95 -3.86
C LEU A 261 -0.87 11.05 -4.47
N SER A 262 -1.24 9.79 -4.68
CA SER A 262 -0.46 8.76 -5.37
C SER A 262 -1.40 7.90 -6.23
N GLU A 263 -0.86 7.21 -7.23
CA GLU A 263 -1.61 6.25 -8.05
C GLU A 263 -2.24 5.13 -7.21
N PHE A 264 -1.64 4.85 -6.04
CA PHE A 264 -2.08 3.82 -5.11
C PHE A 264 -2.97 4.36 -3.98
N SER A 265 -3.17 5.67 -3.86
CA SER A 265 -3.96 6.26 -2.77
C SER A 265 -5.45 5.92 -2.89
N ILE A 266 -6.06 5.55 -1.77
CA ILE A 266 -7.52 5.41 -1.66
C ILE A 266 -8.05 6.64 -0.92
N ILE A 267 -8.71 7.54 -1.65
CA ILE A 267 -9.33 8.74 -1.07
C ILE A 267 -10.84 8.65 -1.36
N PRO A 268 -11.71 8.79 -0.34
CA PRO A 268 -13.15 8.85 -0.57
C PRO A 268 -13.53 10.04 -1.47
N PRO A 269 -14.49 9.90 -2.41
CA PRO A 269 -14.89 10.98 -3.33
C PRO A 269 -15.31 12.27 -2.63
N ASP A 270 -16.04 12.14 -1.52
CA ASP A 270 -16.62 13.28 -0.81
C ASP A 270 -15.67 13.91 0.22
N TYR A 271 -14.50 13.28 0.47
CA TYR A 271 -13.51 13.76 1.44
C TYR A 271 -13.07 15.20 1.16
N ARG A 272 -13.01 15.59 -0.13
CA ARG A 272 -12.64 16.95 -0.57
C ARG A 272 -13.82 17.90 -0.75
N ALA A 273 -15.04 17.38 -0.75
CA ALA A 273 -16.25 18.18 -0.94
C ALA A 273 -16.79 18.76 0.38
N ALA A 274 -16.36 18.21 1.53
CA ALA A 274 -16.78 18.71 2.83
C ALA A 274 -16.23 20.14 3.09
N PRO A 275 -17.08 21.10 3.51
CA PRO A 275 -16.64 22.44 3.86
C PRO A 275 -15.77 22.38 5.13
N ARG A 276 -14.45 22.51 4.97
CA ARG A 276 -13.51 22.58 6.10
C ARG A 276 -13.33 24.05 6.52
N GLN A 277 -13.32 24.30 7.83
CA GLN A 277 -12.94 25.61 8.37
C GLN A 277 -11.57 26.02 7.81
N PRO A 278 -11.35 27.30 7.48
CA PRO A 278 -10.08 27.80 6.95
C PRO A 278 -9.04 27.93 8.07
N ALA A 279 -8.81 26.86 8.85
CA ALA A 279 -7.50 26.64 9.42
C ALA A 279 -6.57 26.39 8.22
N ALA A 280 -5.37 26.95 8.22
CA ALA A 280 -4.44 26.92 7.11
C ALA A 280 -4.26 25.48 6.57
N LEU A 281 -5.04 25.10 5.56
CA LEU A 281 -4.99 23.76 4.97
C LEU A 281 -3.63 23.67 4.27
N HIS A 282 -2.66 23.08 4.97
CA HIS A 282 -1.35 22.82 4.41
C HIS A 282 -1.51 21.67 3.43
N ARG A 283 -1.74 22.00 2.16
CA ARG A 283 -1.90 21.01 1.11
C ARG A 283 -0.66 20.09 1.07
N TRP A 284 -0.75 18.87 1.63
CA TRP A 284 0.11 17.75 1.26
C TRP A 284 -0.36 17.24 -0.11
N ALA A 285 -0.07 18.11 -1.05
CA ALA A 285 0.25 17.84 -2.42
C ALA A 285 1.06 19.07 -2.82
N ASN A 286 2.37 18.88 -2.97
CA ASN A 286 3.07 19.65 -3.98
C ASN A 286 3.27 21.16 -3.67
N LYS A 287 3.71 21.54 -2.46
CA LYS A 287 4.39 22.84 -2.21
C LYS A 287 5.92 22.74 -2.10
N GLY A 288 6.48 21.67 -2.66
CA GLY A 288 7.77 21.69 -3.35
C GLY A 288 7.61 21.62 -4.89
N PHE A 289 6.43 21.97 -5.42
CA PHE A 289 6.03 21.66 -6.80
C PHE A 289 5.44 22.85 -7.58
N ASP A 290 5.42 24.08 -7.05
CA ASP A 290 5.31 25.32 -7.86
C ASP A 290 5.73 26.58 -7.07
N MET A 291 6.96 26.62 -6.55
CA MET A 291 7.54 27.87 -6.02
C MET A 291 8.83 28.25 -6.75
N VAL A 292 8.87 27.96 -8.06
CA VAL A 292 9.97 28.37 -8.95
C VAL A 292 9.47 29.13 -10.18
N LEU A 293 8.16 29.26 -10.46
CA LEU A 293 7.70 30.00 -11.64
C LEU A 293 6.41 30.83 -11.40
N SER A 294 6.46 31.85 -10.54
CA SER A 294 5.55 33.02 -10.65
C SER A 294 6.12 34.24 -9.89
N PRO A 295 6.44 35.35 -10.59
CA PRO A 295 6.91 36.59 -9.98
C PRO A 295 5.74 37.57 -9.81
N ASP A 296 4.87 37.33 -8.83
CA ASP A 296 4.06 38.38 -8.19
C ASP A 296 3.15 37.74 -7.13
N ASP A 297 3.46 37.93 -5.85
CA ASP A 297 2.48 38.51 -4.92
C ASP A 297 3.18 38.89 -3.61
N ARG A 298 3.20 40.19 -3.31
CA ARG A 298 3.66 40.74 -2.03
C ARG A 298 2.45 40.89 -1.12
N GLY A 299 2.33 40.06 -0.08
CA GLY A 299 1.40 40.37 1.00
C GLY A 299 1.17 39.26 2.02
N HIS A 300 1.54 39.55 3.28
CA HIS A 300 1.15 38.85 4.52
C HIS A 300 1.90 37.54 4.83
N GLY A 301 2.99 37.70 5.58
CA GLY A 301 3.68 36.61 6.26
C GLY A 301 2.81 36.04 7.39
N VAL A 302 2.20 34.90 7.12
CA VAL A 302 1.79 33.94 8.16
C VAL A 302 3.02 33.08 8.44
N SER A 303 3.46 33.01 9.69
CA SER A 303 4.55 32.14 10.13
C SER A 303 4.17 30.68 9.86
N ALA A 304 4.60 30.14 8.73
CA ALA A 304 4.26 28.79 8.24
C ALA A 304 4.90 27.64 9.06
N ASP A 305 5.50 27.96 10.21
CA ASP A 305 6.22 27.03 11.08
C ASP A 305 5.52 26.69 12.40
N GLU A 306 4.43 27.35 12.74
CA GLU A 306 3.66 27.00 13.96
C GLU A 306 2.77 25.76 13.70
N PRO A 307 2.66 24.82 14.66
CA PRO A 307 1.76 23.68 14.56
C PRO A 307 0.28 24.11 14.67
N ASP A 308 -0.63 23.31 14.12
CA ASP A 308 -2.08 23.55 14.26
C ASP A 308 -2.58 23.19 15.67
N GLY A 309 -1.85 22.33 16.38
CA GLY A 309 -2.14 21.88 17.73
C GLY A 309 -1.23 20.73 18.16
N GLU A 310 -1.43 20.25 19.37
CA GLU A 310 -0.74 19.11 19.98
C GLU A 310 -1.76 18.02 20.30
N GLU A 311 -1.37 16.74 20.28
CA GLU A 311 -2.25 15.67 20.75
C GLU A 311 -2.23 15.57 22.27
N ASP A 312 -3.35 15.89 22.90
CA ASP A 312 -3.49 15.86 24.36
C ASP A 312 -3.69 14.43 24.92
N ASP A 313 -4.27 13.54 24.09
CA ASP A 313 -4.68 12.20 24.48
C ASP A 313 -3.68 11.13 24.05
N ASP A 314 -3.49 10.11 24.90
CA ASP A 314 -2.68 8.92 24.57
C ASP A 314 -3.33 8.02 23.51
N TYR A 315 -4.67 8.04 23.44
CA TYR A 315 -5.44 7.24 22.49
C TYR A 315 -6.15 8.14 21.48
N LYS A 316 -5.53 8.37 20.32
CA LYS A 316 -6.18 9.09 19.24
C LYS A 316 -7.20 8.22 18.54
N HIS A 317 -8.47 8.57 18.67
CA HIS A 317 -9.58 7.88 18.00
C HIS A 317 -9.59 8.15 16.49
N MET A 318 -9.74 7.13 15.66
CA MET A 318 -9.74 7.28 14.19
C MET A 318 -11.14 7.52 13.59
N THR A 319 -12.14 7.87 14.40
CA THR A 319 -13.55 8.00 13.99
C THR A 319 -13.78 9.13 12.99
N ASP A 320 -13.12 10.26 13.20
CA ASP A 320 -13.32 11.44 12.37
C ASP A 320 -12.46 11.38 11.10
N GLU A 321 -12.93 12.04 10.04
CA GLU A 321 -12.11 12.32 8.88
C GLU A 321 -10.91 13.18 9.29
N MET A 322 -9.71 12.63 9.16
CA MET A 322 -8.49 13.36 9.51
C MET A 322 -7.38 13.06 8.51
N CYS A 323 -6.50 14.03 8.37
CA CYS A 323 -5.27 13.90 7.61
C CYS A 323 -4.25 14.83 8.25
N ARG A 324 -3.28 14.24 8.94
CA ARG A 324 -2.35 14.95 9.81
C ARG A 324 -0.93 14.48 9.54
N ILE A 325 0.00 15.42 9.70
CA ILE A 325 1.42 15.14 9.89
C ILE A 325 1.73 15.43 11.34
N TYR A 326 2.32 14.46 12.03
CA TYR A 326 2.85 14.65 13.37
C TYR A 326 4.35 14.92 13.30
N SER A 327 4.77 16.01 13.91
CA SER A 327 6.15 16.30 14.29
C SER A 327 6.38 15.91 15.75
N GLN A 328 7.65 15.69 16.12
CA GLN A 328 8.02 15.25 17.49
C GLN A 328 7.36 13.94 17.97
N ALA A 329 6.69 13.20 17.08
CA ALA A 329 6.12 11.89 17.38
C ALA A 329 7.19 10.91 17.88
N PRO A 330 6.82 9.85 18.62
CA PRO A 330 7.78 8.80 18.95
C PRO A 330 8.27 8.07 17.69
N ARG A 331 9.43 7.41 17.80
CA ARG A 331 10.00 6.58 16.72
C ARG A 331 9.22 5.26 16.51
N GLU A 332 8.39 4.91 17.47
CA GLU A 332 7.55 3.73 17.50
C GLU A 332 6.18 4.11 18.03
N PHE A 333 5.11 3.69 17.36
CA PHE A 333 3.74 3.89 17.84
C PHE A 333 2.85 2.75 17.34
N THR A 334 1.68 2.57 17.95
CA THR A 334 0.82 1.41 17.68
C THR A 334 -0.56 1.83 17.18
N ILE A 335 -1.03 1.15 16.13
CA ILE A 335 -2.44 1.16 15.73
C ILE A 335 -3.12 -0.05 16.35
N ILE A 336 -4.19 0.18 17.10
CA ILE A 336 -5.01 -0.84 17.74
C ILE A 336 -6.37 -0.86 17.05
N ASP A 337 -6.80 -2.04 16.62
CA ASP A 337 -8.14 -2.30 16.12
C ASP A 337 -8.86 -3.26 17.07
N ARG A 338 -9.80 -2.71 17.85
CA ARG A 338 -10.59 -3.49 18.82
C ARG A 338 -11.57 -4.45 18.15
N GLY A 339 -12.09 -4.12 16.97
CA GLY A 339 -13.05 -4.97 16.27
C GLY A 339 -12.40 -6.20 15.67
N ARG A 340 -11.16 -6.08 15.18
CA ARG A 340 -10.36 -7.23 14.72
C ARG A 340 -9.55 -7.89 15.83
N ARG A 341 -9.48 -7.29 17.02
CA ARG A 341 -8.61 -7.71 18.14
C ARG A 341 -7.16 -7.88 17.68
N ASN A 342 -6.70 -6.92 16.89
CA ASN A 342 -5.36 -6.91 16.33
C ASN A 342 -4.71 -5.54 16.56
N SER A 343 -3.40 -5.53 16.54
CA SER A 343 -2.61 -4.31 16.62
C SER A 343 -1.42 -4.41 15.67
N VAL A 344 -0.96 -3.27 15.21
CA VAL A 344 0.20 -3.16 14.33
C VAL A 344 1.07 -2.05 14.89
N CYS A 345 2.32 -2.37 15.19
CA CYS A 345 3.29 -1.39 15.64
C CYS A 345 4.09 -0.90 14.42
N LEU A 346 4.15 0.42 14.25
CA LEU A 346 5.01 1.06 13.25
C LEU A 346 6.24 1.62 13.93
N GLN A 347 7.40 1.14 13.50
CA GLN A 347 8.70 1.71 13.84
C GLN A 347 9.29 2.42 12.62
N ARG A 348 9.86 3.62 12.79
CA ARG A 348 10.49 4.40 11.71
C ARG A 348 11.97 4.71 12.00
N LYS A 349 12.77 4.81 10.95
CA LYS A 349 14.20 5.15 10.99
C LYS A 349 14.53 6.16 9.87
N GLY A 350 15.28 7.21 10.18
CA GLY A 350 15.71 8.20 9.17
C GLY A 350 14.62 9.15 8.65
N PHE A 351 13.44 9.14 9.28
CA PHE A 351 12.34 10.07 9.03
C PHE A 351 12.00 10.78 10.33
N GLU A 352 11.72 12.07 10.29
CA GLU A 352 11.33 12.83 11.49
C GLU A 352 9.82 12.83 11.71
N GLU A 353 9.04 12.95 10.64
CA GLU A 353 7.59 13.07 10.74
C GLU A 353 6.83 11.76 10.52
N LEU A 354 5.58 11.76 10.98
CA LEU A 354 4.63 10.67 10.83
C LEU A 354 3.36 11.18 10.15
N TYR A 355 2.98 10.56 9.04
CA TYR A 355 1.71 10.82 8.37
C TYR A 355 0.62 9.88 8.90
N VAL A 356 -0.56 10.42 9.17
CA VAL A 356 -1.76 9.68 9.55
C VAL A 356 -2.97 10.21 8.80
N PHE A 357 -3.72 9.31 8.19
CA PHE A 357 -4.96 9.61 7.51
C PHE A 357 -6.04 8.60 7.90
N SER A 358 -7.18 9.11 8.34
CA SER A 358 -8.40 8.34 8.51
C SER A 358 -9.45 8.85 7.52
N PRO A 359 -10.06 7.96 6.71
CA PRO A 359 -11.21 8.33 5.93
C PRO A 359 -12.44 8.61 6.81
N GLY A 360 -12.42 8.31 8.12
CA GLY A 360 -13.57 8.53 9.00
C GLY A 360 -14.64 7.43 8.91
N SER A 361 -15.50 7.38 9.93
CA SER A 361 -16.48 6.32 10.17
C SER A 361 -17.81 6.48 9.42
N GLN A 362 -18.03 7.61 8.76
CA GLN A 362 -19.22 7.89 7.95
C GLN A 362 -19.31 7.00 6.71
N TYR A 363 -18.19 6.44 6.25
CA TYR A 363 -18.16 5.50 5.15
C TYR A 363 -18.50 4.09 5.67
N GLN A 364 -19.26 3.34 4.88
CA GLN A 364 -19.81 2.04 5.28
C GLN A 364 -18.77 1.12 5.95
N TRP A 365 -19.15 0.56 7.09
CA TRP A 365 -18.31 -0.18 8.04
C TRP A 365 -17.73 -1.51 7.53
N TYR A 366 -18.19 -2.01 6.40
CA TYR A 366 -17.76 -3.28 5.83
C TYR A 366 -17.47 -3.12 4.34
N GLY A 367 -16.35 -2.49 3.99
CA GLY A 367 -16.05 -2.29 2.57
C GLY A 367 -14.78 -1.52 2.26
N LYS A 368 -14.83 -0.85 1.10
CA LYS A 368 -13.75 -0.14 0.40
C LYS A 368 -12.93 0.82 1.28
N TYR A 369 -13.52 1.36 2.35
CA TYR A 369 -12.95 2.39 3.22
C TYR A 369 -12.68 1.92 4.67
N ALA A 370 -12.68 0.60 4.91
CA ALA A 370 -12.29 0.03 6.20
C ALA A 370 -10.75 -0.03 6.36
N PHE A 371 -10.12 1.14 6.31
CA PHE A 371 -8.67 1.28 6.46
C PHE A 371 -8.31 2.59 7.15
N VAL A 372 -7.10 2.63 7.70
CA VAL A 372 -6.39 3.86 8.04
C VAL A 372 -5.06 3.87 7.30
N VAL A 373 -4.51 5.04 7.01
CA VAL A 373 -3.17 5.16 6.43
C VAL A 373 -2.24 5.75 7.45
N VAL A 374 -1.14 5.07 7.68
CA VAL A 374 -0.07 5.57 8.54
C VAL A 374 1.26 5.37 7.86
N GLY A 375 2.27 6.17 8.21
CA GLY A 375 3.62 5.88 7.78
C GLY A 375 4.58 7.04 7.93
N PRO A 376 5.90 6.76 7.83
CA PRO A 376 6.89 7.80 7.91
C PRO A 376 6.78 8.79 6.74
N ALA A 377 7.08 10.04 7.04
CA ALA A 377 6.89 11.17 6.16
C ALA A 377 8.10 12.11 6.25
N MET A 378 8.37 12.85 5.17
CA MET A 378 9.23 14.02 5.19
C MET A 378 8.38 15.26 5.00
N LEU A 379 8.25 16.07 6.04
CA LEU A 379 7.59 17.38 5.94
C LEU A 379 8.47 18.36 5.16
N GLN A 380 9.78 18.38 5.47
CA GLN A 380 10.77 19.21 4.80
C GLN A 380 11.66 18.35 3.88
N PRO A 381 11.76 18.70 2.59
CA PRO A 381 12.66 17.99 1.67
C PRO A 381 14.14 18.12 2.08
N VAL A 382 14.93 17.08 1.82
CA VAL A 382 16.37 17.03 2.13
C VAL A 382 17.19 17.35 0.89
N VAL A 383 18.20 18.21 1.01
CA VAL A 383 19.12 18.50 -0.11
C VAL A 383 20.28 17.51 -0.12
N LEU A 384 20.41 16.73 -1.19
CA LEU A 384 21.49 15.79 -1.46
C LEU A 384 22.52 16.41 -2.41
N ARG A 385 23.75 16.63 -1.93
CA ARG A 385 24.88 17.03 -2.77
C ARG A 385 25.38 15.85 -3.63
N PRO A 386 26.11 16.08 -4.73
CA PRO A 386 26.73 15.02 -5.49
C PRO A 386 27.55 14.06 -4.61
N GLY A 387 27.34 12.76 -4.81
CA GLY A 387 27.97 11.69 -4.02
C GLY A 387 27.33 11.43 -2.66
N GLN A 388 26.30 12.17 -2.25
CA GLN A 388 25.60 11.92 -0.98
C GLN A 388 24.48 10.89 -1.14
N THR A 389 24.30 10.10 -0.09
CA THR A 389 23.24 9.11 0.03
C THR A 389 22.39 9.42 1.26
N TRP A 390 21.07 9.45 1.08
CA TRP A 390 20.10 9.43 2.17
C TRP A 390 19.61 8.00 2.40
N GLN A 391 19.29 7.68 3.66
CA GLN A 391 18.73 6.40 4.06
C GLN A 391 17.58 6.60 5.03
N GLY A 392 16.55 5.78 4.89
CA GLY A 392 15.43 5.73 5.82
C GLY A 392 14.72 4.39 5.74
N GLY A 393 13.76 4.16 6.61
CA GLY A 393 12.96 2.94 6.54
C GLY A 393 11.88 2.88 7.61
N GLN A 394 11.11 1.81 7.53
CA GLN A 394 10.08 1.46 8.49
C GLN A 394 10.02 -0.05 8.74
N TYR A 395 9.41 -0.41 9.86
CA TYR A 395 9.08 -1.78 10.22
C TYR A 395 7.62 -1.81 10.69
N LEU A 396 6.80 -2.60 9.99
CA LEU A 396 5.46 -2.97 10.45
C LEU A 396 5.57 -4.26 11.25
N ARG A 397 5.47 -4.16 12.57
CA ARG A 397 5.58 -5.29 13.50
C ARG A 397 4.20 -5.77 13.94
N ASN A 398 4.05 -7.07 14.10
CA ASN A 398 2.93 -7.64 14.83
C ASN A 398 3.33 -7.76 16.31
N PRO A 399 2.79 -6.93 17.22
CA PRO A 399 3.10 -7.02 18.65
C PRO A 399 2.41 -8.22 19.33
N ASN A 400 1.55 -8.95 18.61
CA ASN A 400 0.81 -10.11 19.13
C ASN A 400 1.52 -11.45 18.81
N LEU A 401 2.84 -11.45 18.72
CA LEU A 401 3.68 -12.64 18.47
C LEU A 401 4.54 -12.97 19.69
#